data_AF-A0A421J360-F1
#
_entry.id   AF-A0A421J360-F1
#
_cell.length_a   1.000
_cell.length_b   1.000
_cell.length_c   1.000
_cell.angle_alpha   90.00
_cell.angle_beta   90.00
_cell.angle_gamma   90.00
#
_symmetry.space_group_name_H-M   'P 1'
#
loop_
_entity.id
_entity.type
_entity.pdbx_description
1 polymer ?
#
loop_
_entity_poly.entity_id
_entity_poly.type
_entity_poly.pdbx_seq_one_letter_code
_entity_poly.pdbx_strand_id
1 'polypeptide(L)'
;MSVHTLVDPKCAESNLRILRYMFRINIGVIATTLICLLKFQPDRLKPFLWSCGAAMFCYGTLDNIGNPGFVTEASGTTRLIRSGKDLRISKTPALGPYYLTIYISWLIELVLATLGTVYVCWLFLIPAAYLFARVYKFYNSEPKPSDIPSHKSYSQKLQDGHGARTKAIIR
;
A
#
# COMPACT_ATOMS: atom_id res chain seq x y z
N MET A 1 -11.88 -12.01 -18.48
CA MET A 1 -11.27 -12.79 -17.39
C MET A 1 -11.84 -12.29 -16.08
N SER A 2 -12.92 -12.90 -15.57
CA SER A 2 -13.53 -12.50 -14.30
C SER A 2 -12.62 -12.99 -13.17
N VAL A 3 -11.85 -12.06 -12.61
CA VAL A 3 -11.08 -12.31 -11.39
C VAL A 3 -12.12 -12.47 -10.28
N HIS A 4 -12.53 -13.70 -10.01
CA HIS A 4 -13.02 -14.06 -8.68
C HIS A 4 -11.87 -13.78 -7.73
N THR A 5 -11.77 -12.55 -7.22
CA THR A 5 -10.99 -12.29 -6.02
C THR A 5 -11.64 -13.13 -4.94
N LEU A 6 -11.06 -14.30 -4.65
CA LEU A 6 -11.43 -15.13 -3.51
C LEU A 6 -11.49 -14.21 -2.30
N VAL A 7 -12.70 -14.00 -1.82
CA VAL A 7 -12.97 -13.16 -0.65
C VAL A 7 -12.34 -13.88 0.55
N ASP A 8 -11.21 -13.35 1.01
CA ASP A 8 -10.53 -13.82 2.22
C ASP A 8 -10.92 -12.92 3.41
N PRO A 9 -11.79 -13.39 4.32
CA PRO A 9 -12.23 -12.61 5.47
C PRO A 9 -11.09 -12.36 6.47
N LYS A 10 -10.11 -13.26 6.58
CA LYS A 10 -8.96 -13.08 7.49
C LYS A 10 -8.04 -11.96 7.01
N CYS A 11 -7.85 -11.87 5.69
CA CYS A 11 -7.14 -10.76 5.07
C CYS A 11 -7.86 -9.42 5.30
N ALA A 12 -9.18 -9.39 5.08
CA ALA A 12 -10.00 -8.19 5.29
C ALA A 12 -9.95 -7.69 6.75
N GLU A 13 -10.11 -8.59 7.72
CA GLU A 13 -10.03 -8.25 9.15
C GLU A 13 -8.63 -7.74 9.53
N SER A 14 -7.59 -8.43 9.02
CA SER A 14 -6.20 -8.03 9.25
C SER A 14 -5.91 -6.63 8.69
N ASN A 15 -6.39 -6.32 7.49
CA ASN A 15 -6.21 -5.02 6.86
C ASN A 15 -6.89 -3.91 7.66
N LEU A 16 -8.16 -4.11 8.05
CA LEU A 16 -8.89 -3.17 8.90
C LEU A 16 -8.21 -2.92 10.23
N ARG A 17 -7.58 -3.97 10.80
CA ARG A 17 -6.83 -3.86 12.05
C ARG A 17 -5.59 -2.99 11.86
N ILE A 18 -4.80 -3.25 10.82
CA ILE A 18 -3.59 -2.47 10.51
C ILE A 18 -3.93 -1.00 10.26
N LEU A 19 -4.93 -0.74 9.40
CA LEU A 19 -5.36 0.63 9.06
C LEU A 19 -5.84 1.38 10.30
N ARG A 20 -6.68 0.76 11.13
CA ARG A 20 -7.16 1.39 12.38
C ARG A 20 -6.04 1.69 13.37
N TYR A 21 -5.08 0.79 13.55
CA TYR A 21 -3.95 1.06 14.44
C TYR A 21 -3.07 2.19 13.91
N MET A 22 -2.73 2.16 12.62
CA MET A 22 -1.96 3.25 12.01
C MET A 22 -2.66 4.58 12.12
N PHE A 23 -3.97 4.64 11.84
CA PHE A 23 -4.74 5.87 11.93
C PHE A 23 -4.76 6.45 13.34
N ARG A 24 -4.98 5.61 14.36
CA ARG A 24 -5.00 6.03 15.76
C ARG A 24 -3.65 6.58 16.22
N ILE A 25 -2.56 5.89 15.86
CA ILE A 25 -1.20 6.38 16.16
C ILE A 25 -0.95 7.70 15.44
N ASN A 26 -1.29 7.77 14.15
CA ASN A 26 -1.07 8.97 13.35
C ASN A 26 -1.81 10.19 13.92
N ILE A 27 -3.10 10.05 14.25
CA ILE A 27 -3.86 11.13 14.91
C ILE A 27 -3.21 11.52 16.24
N GLY A 28 -2.80 10.54 17.05
CA GLY A 28 -2.16 10.81 18.33
C GLY A 28 -0.90 11.66 18.18
N VAL A 29 0.02 11.24 17.29
CA VAL A 29 1.29 11.94 17.06
C VAL A 29 1.04 13.34 16.47
N ILE A 30 0.16 13.47 15.48
CA ILE A 30 -0.20 14.77 14.86
C ILE A 30 -0.79 15.71 15.91
N ALA A 31 -1.77 15.26 16.70
CA ALA A 31 -2.44 16.08 17.69
C ALA A 31 -1.48 16.57 18.78
N THR A 32 -0.66 15.66 19.32
CA THR A 32 0.34 16.02 20.33
C THR A 32 1.37 17.01 19.78
N THR A 33 1.91 16.75 18.59
CA THR A 33 2.90 17.64 17.96
C THR A 33 2.31 19.01 17.64
N LEU A 34 1.08 19.05 17.13
CA LEU A 34 0.37 20.31 16.85
C LEU A 34 0.19 21.14 18.13
N ILE A 35 -0.24 20.53 19.24
CA ILE A 35 -0.39 21.22 20.53
C ILE A 35 0.96 21.78 21.00
N CYS A 36 2.04 20.99 20.92
CA CYS A 36 3.38 21.43 21.28
C CYS A 36 3.84 22.62 20.43
N LEU A 37 3.67 22.54 19.11
CA LEU A 37 4.08 23.61 18.19
C LEU A 37 3.28 24.89 18.41
N LEU A 38 1.96 24.80 18.58
CA LEU A 38 1.12 25.99 18.81
C LEU A 38 1.48 26.71 20.12
N LYS A 39 1.87 25.98 21.17
CA LYS A 39 2.23 26.57 22.47
C LYS A 39 3.64 27.12 22.51
N PHE A 40 4.61 26.41 21.94
CA PHE A 40 6.02 26.72 22.14
C PHE A 40 6.69 27.38 20.93
N GLN A 41 6.27 27.03 19.71
CA GLN A 41 7.00 27.38 18.47
C GLN A 41 6.10 27.45 17.22
N PRO A 42 5.17 28.43 17.14
CA PRO A 42 4.20 28.50 16.05
C PRO A 42 4.82 28.69 14.66
N ASP A 43 6.01 29.31 14.58
CA ASP A 43 6.72 29.54 13.31
C ASP A 43 7.15 28.24 12.61
N ARG A 44 7.20 27.12 13.35
CA ARG A 44 7.59 25.80 12.84
C ARG A 44 6.41 24.96 12.35
N LEU A 45 5.20 25.54 12.29
CA LEU A 45 4.01 24.84 11.83
C LEU A 45 4.07 24.44 10.35
N LYS A 46 4.70 25.26 9.50
CA LYS A 46 4.80 24.99 8.05
C LYS A 46 5.51 23.67 7.72
N PRO A 47 6.74 23.40 8.21
CA PRO A 47 7.42 22.13 7.93
C PRO A 47 6.68 20.92 8.53
N PHE A 48 6.04 21.10 9.69
CA PHE A 48 5.16 20.08 10.27
C PHE A 48 4.00 19.71 9.34
N LEU A 49 3.25 20.70 8.84
CA LEU A 49 2.13 20.47 7.93
C LEU A 49 2.54 19.76 6.64
N TRP A 50 3.73 20.07 6.11
CA TRP A 50 4.26 19.38 4.93
C TRP A 50 4.53 17.90 5.21
N SER A 51 5.22 17.59 6.32
CA SER A 51 5.51 16.20 6.70
C SER A 51 4.24 15.38 6.99
N CYS A 52 3.29 16.00 7.69
CA CYS A 52 1.99 15.42 8.00
C CYS A 52 1.17 15.16 6.72
N GLY A 53 1.12 16.12 5.79
CA GLY A 53 0.43 15.97 4.51
C GLY A 53 0.95 14.79 3.68
N ALA A 54 2.27 14.62 3.61
CA ALA A 54 2.89 13.51 2.90
C ALA A 54 2.59 12.15 3.55
N ALA A 55 2.57 12.08 4.88
CA ALA A 55 2.18 10.88 5.62
C ALA A 55 0.70 10.53 5.42
N MET A 56 -0.18 11.54 5.47
CA MET A 56 -1.62 11.38 5.22
C MET A 56 -1.91 10.91 3.80
N PHE A 57 -1.16 11.41 2.81
CA PHE A 57 -1.25 10.91 1.43
C PHE A 57 -0.87 9.43 1.32
N CYS A 58 0.25 9.04 1.95
CA CYS A 58 0.68 7.64 1.98
C CYS A 58 -0.33 6.75 2.71
N TYR A 59 -0.89 7.22 3.82
CA TYR A 59 -1.96 6.53 4.54
C TYR A 59 -3.20 6.36 3.68
N GLY A 60 -3.69 7.42 3.03
CA GLY A 60 -4.84 7.36 2.14
C GLY A 60 -4.63 6.43 0.95
N THR A 61 -3.39 6.33 0.44
CA THR A 61 -3.04 5.35 -0.58
C THR A 61 -3.12 3.91 -0.06
N LEU A 62 -2.63 3.64 1.16
CA LEU A 62 -2.74 2.32 1.80
C LEU A 62 -4.20 1.96 2.10
N ASP A 63 -5.00 2.93 2.55
CA ASP A 63 -6.43 2.76 2.80
C ASP A 63 -7.15 2.36 1.50
N ASN A 64 -6.97 3.12 0.42
CA ASN A 64 -7.58 2.80 -0.88
C ASN A 64 -7.20 1.41 -1.42
N ILE A 65 -5.99 0.93 -1.12
CA ILE A 65 -5.50 -0.37 -1.61
C ILE A 65 -5.98 -1.53 -0.72
N GLY A 66 -5.98 -1.34 0.60
CA GLY A 66 -6.17 -2.39 1.59
C GLY A 66 -7.57 -2.44 2.21
N ASN A 67 -8.34 -1.36 2.14
CA ASN A 67 -9.65 -1.27 2.79
C ASN A 67 -10.65 -2.22 2.11
N PRO A 68 -11.25 -3.16 2.86
CA PRO A 68 -12.24 -4.08 2.31
C PRO A 68 -13.54 -3.39 1.92
N GLY A 69 -14.16 -3.87 0.84
CA GLY A 69 -15.47 -3.42 0.39
C GLY A 69 -16.58 -4.30 0.95
N PHE A 70 -17.55 -3.67 1.62
CA PHE A 70 -18.74 -4.33 2.14
C PHE A 70 -20.00 -3.79 1.44
N VAL A 71 -21.02 -4.63 1.29
CA VAL A 71 -22.38 -4.21 0.94
C VAL A 71 -23.34 -4.67 2.01
N THR A 72 -24.24 -3.77 2.37
CA THR A 72 -25.38 -4.07 3.23
C THR A 72 -26.54 -4.51 2.33
N GLU A 73 -26.96 -5.76 2.46
CA GLU A 73 -28.14 -6.26 1.76
C GLU A 73 -29.42 -5.66 2.37
N ALA A 74 -30.52 -5.65 1.61
CA ALA A 74 -31.81 -5.14 2.08
C ALA A 74 -32.35 -5.86 3.33
N SER A 75 -31.82 -7.06 3.63
CA SER A 75 -32.07 -7.84 4.86
C SER A 75 -31.32 -7.31 6.10
N GLY A 76 -30.50 -6.27 5.96
CA GLY A 76 -29.64 -5.73 7.03
C GLY A 76 -28.33 -6.50 7.22
N THR A 77 -28.11 -7.60 6.49
CA THR A 77 -26.89 -8.40 6.59
C THR A 77 -25.76 -7.74 5.81
N THR A 78 -24.59 -7.60 6.42
CA THR A 78 -23.40 -7.04 5.76
C THR A 78 -22.54 -8.15 5.16
N ARG A 79 -22.29 -8.09 3.86
CA ARG A 79 -21.48 -9.07 3.13
C ARG A 79 -20.19 -8.44 2.60
N LEU A 80 -19.08 -9.15 2.77
CA LEU A 80 -17.78 -8.78 2.21
C LEU A 80 -17.76 -9.09 0.70
N ILE A 81 -17.51 -8.08 -0.12
CA ILE A 81 -17.39 -8.21 -1.59
C ILE A 81 -15.92 -8.28 -2.01
N ARG A 82 -15.05 -7.56 -1.31
CA ARG A 82 -13.63 -7.45 -1.65
C ARG A 82 -12.80 -7.34 -0.38
N SER A 83 -11.77 -8.17 -0.25
CA SER A 83 -10.87 -8.14 0.93
C SER A 83 -9.81 -7.04 0.92
N GLY A 84 -9.57 -6.40 -0.22
CA GLY A 84 -8.44 -5.50 -0.42
C GLY A 84 -7.12 -6.27 -0.64
N LYS A 85 -6.03 -5.56 -0.91
CA LYS A 85 -4.69 -6.18 -1.01
C LYS A 85 -4.13 -6.39 0.40
N ASP A 86 -3.46 -7.52 0.65
CA ASP A 86 -2.86 -7.80 1.96
C ASP A 86 -1.82 -6.72 2.30
N LEU A 87 -2.09 -5.98 3.38
CA LEU A 87 -1.29 -4.86 3.84
C LEU A 87 -0.02 -5.29 4.59
N ARG A 88 0.12 -6.59 4.91
CA ARG A 88 1.33 -7.09 5.58
C ARG A 88 2.54 -6.91 4.65
N ILE A 89 3.56 -6.21 5.13
CA ILE A 89 4.80 -5.93 4.36
C ILE A 89 5.45 -7.23 3.85
N SER A 90 5.38 -8.31 4.62
CA SER A 90 5.89 -9.63 4.25
C SER A 90 5.21 -10.22 3.00
N LYS A 91 3.94 -9.89 2.77
CA LYS A 91 3.18 -10.36 1.61
C LYS A 91 3.17 -9.37 0.46
N THR A 92 3.24 -8.07 0.77
CA THR A 92 3.31 -7.01 -0.24
C THR A 92 4.48 -6.06 0.01
N PRO A 93 5.72 -6.45 -0.37
CA PRO A 93 6.91 -5.58 -0.26
C PRO A 93 6.75 -4.27 -1.05
N ALA A 94 5.91 -4.29 -2.08
CA ALA A 94 5.47 -3.12 -2.82
C ALA A 94 4.74 -2.06 -1.95
N LEU A 95 4.44 -2.30 -0.67
CA LEU A 95 3.89 -1.27 0.21
C LEU A 95 4.96 -0.61 1.08
N GLY A 96 6.17 -1.16 1.14
CA GLY A 96 7.26 -0.71 2.01
C GLY A 96 7.54 0.80 2.02
N PRO A 97 7.60 1.51 0.87
CA PRO A 97 7.83 2.95 0.86
C PRO A 97 6.74 3.74 1.58
N TYR A 98 5.47 3.35 1.45
CA TYR A 98 4.38 4.05 2.14
C TYR A 98 4.49 3.89 3.65
N TYR A 99 4.81 2.69 4.12
CA TYR A 99 5.09 2.43 5.54
C TYR A 99 6.29 3.22 6.04
N LEU A 100 7.39 3.23 5.27
CA LEU A 100 8.60 3.98 5.61
C LEU A 100 8.31 5.48 5.74
N THR A 101 7.57 6.06 4.80
CA THR A 101 7.19 7.48 4.85
C THR A 101 6.37 7.80 6.10
N ILE A 102 5.39 6.95 6.45
CA ILE A 102 4.53 7.17 7.62
C ILE A 102 5.32 7.01 8.92
N TYR A 103 6.19 6.00 9.03
CA TYR A 103 6.98 5.82 10.25
C TYR A 103 8.05 6.91 10.42
N ILE A 104 8.65 7.36 9.33
CA ILE A 104 9.59 8.48 9.36
C ILE A 104 8.86 9.79 9.71
N SER A 105 7.63 9.99 9.24
CA SER A 105 6.86 11.18 9.64
C SER A 105 6.58 11.19 11.14
N TRP A 106 6.19 10.05 11.72
CA TRP A 106 5.98 9.97 13.17
C TRP A 106 7.24 10.30 13.97
N LEU A 107 8.40 9.81 13.51
CA LEU A 107 9.68 10.13 14.13
C LEU A 107 9.99 11.63 14.03
N ILE A 108 9.80 12.22 12.84
CA ILE A 108 10.00 13.65 12.59
C ILE A 108 9.10 14.50 13.49
N GLU A 109 7.82 14.14 13.58
CA GLU A 109 6.82 14.83 14.40
C GLU A 109 7.18 14.77 15.89
N LEU A 110 7.57 13.59 16.40
CA LEU A 110 8.03 13.44 17.79
C LEU A 110 9.30 14.24 18.09
N VAL A 111 10.29 14.22 17.19
CA VAL A 111 11.53 14.99 17.37
C VAL A 111 11.26 16.49 17.26
N LEU A 112 10.38 16.90 16.34
CA LEU A 112 9.99 18.30 16.20
C LEU A 112 9.22 18.78 17.44
N ALA A 113 8.37 17.94 18.04
CA ALA A 113 7.66 18.25 19.27
C ALA A 113 8.58 18.37 20.50
N THR A 114 9.64 17.55 20.57
CA THR A 114 10.54 17.48 21.73
C THR A 114 11.72 18.43 21.65
N LEU A 115 12.37 18.52 20.48
CA LEU A 115 13.58 19.34 20.28
C LEU A 115 13.28 20.67 19.59
N GLY A 116 12.12 20.83 18.95
CA GLY A 116 11.75 22.08 18.26
C GLY A 116 12.59 22.41 17.03
N THR A 117 13.35 21.43 16.52
CA THR A 117 14.29 21.63 15.41
C THR A 117 13.70 21.23 14.07
N VAL A 118 13.74 22.13 13.09
CA VAL A 118 13.27 21.85 11.71
C VAL A 118 14.25 20.99 10.94
N TYR A 119 15.50 20.88 11.41
CA TYR A 119 16.51 20.09 10.72
C TYR A 119 16.13 18.60 10.62
N VAL A 120 15.29 18.10 11.53
CA VAL A 120 14.80 16.72 11.44
C VAL A 120 13.93 16.48 10.21
N CYS A 121 13.29 17.51 9.65
CA CYS A 121 12.51 17.39 8.42
C CYS A 121 13.36 17.01 7.20
N TRP A 122 14.69 17.22 7.23
CA TRP A 122 15.60 16.73 6.19
C TRP A 122 15.64 15.20 6.11
N LEU A 123 15.31 14.48 7.19
CA LEU A 123 15.17 13.01 7.16
C LEU A 123 14.07 12.56 6.18
N PHE A 124 13.12 13.43 5.85
CA PHE A 124 12.06 13.16 4.87
C PHE A 124 12.59 13.01 3.44
N LEU A 125 13.84 13.45 3.15
CA LEU A 125 14.48 13.19 1.86
C LEU A 125 14.69 11.70 1.61
N ILE A 126 14.92 10.90 2.65
CA ILE A 126 15.15 9.45 2.53
C ILE A 126 13.91 8.74 1.96
N PRO A 127 12.71 8.83 2.58
CA PRO A 127 11.52 8.21 2.02
C PRO A 127 11.12 8.82 0.69
N ALA A 128 11.28 10.14 0.51
CA ALA A 128 10.98 10.80 -0.76
C ALA A 128 11.84 10.25 -1.92
N ALA A 129 13.17 10.16 -1.72
CA ALA A 129 14.08 9.60 -2.70
C ALA A 129 13.76 8.13 -3.01
N TYR A 130 13.44 7.32 -2.00
CA TYR A 130 13.09 5.92 -2.20
C TYR A 130 11.78 5.74 -2.99
N LEU A 131 10.76 6.56 -2.70
CA LEU A 131 9.49 6.54 -3.42
C LEU A 131 9.70 6.96 -4.88
N PHE A 132 10.50 8.00 -5.11
CA PHE A 132 10.83 8.51 -6.44
C PHE A 132 11.62 7.49 -7.27
N ALA A 133 12.65 6.86 -6.68
CA ALA A 133 13.43 5.80 -7.34
C ALA A 133 12.56 4.62 -7.78
N ARG A 134 11.54 4.28 -6.99
CA ARG A 134 10.62 3.20 -7.36
C ARG A 134 9.66 3.59 -8.47
N VAL A 135 9.10 4.80 -8.42
CA VAL A 135 8.26 5.33 -9.50
C VAL A 135 9.06 5.41 -10.81
N TYR A 136 10.30 5.91 -10.74
CA TYR A 136 11.21 5.96 -11.88
C TYR A 136 11.47 4.56 -12.48
N LYS A 137 11.72 3.56 -11.62
CA LYS A 137 11.87 2.17 -12.08
C LYS A 137 10.60 1.65 -12.75
N PHE A 138 9.42 2.01 -12.26
CA PHE A 138 8.15 1.61 -12.87
C PHE A 138 7.98 2.22 -14.28
N TYR A 139 8.28 3.50 -14.45
CA TYR A 139 8.20 4.17 -15.76
C TYR A 139 9.24 3.67 -16.77
N ASN A 140 10.45 3.32 -16.32
CA ASN A 140 11.53 2.86 -17.20
C ASN A 140 11.56 1.35 -17.43
N SER A 141 10.57 0.61 -16.91
CA SER A 141 10.43 -0.80 -17.20
C SER A 141 9.81 -0.97 -18.60
N GLU A 142 10.63 -0.90 -19.65
CA GLU A 142 10.20 -1.38 -20.97
C GLU A 142 9.85 -2.87 -20.89
N PRO A 143 8.74 -3.32 -21.52
CA PRO A 143 8.44 -4.74 -21.60
C PRO A 143 9.56 -5.44 -22.37
N LYS A 144 10.25 -6.38 -21.72
CA LYS A 144 11.29 -7.15 -22.38
C LYS A 144 10.64 -7.99 -23.50
N PRO A 145 11.22 -8.05 -24.71
CA PRO A 145 10.69 -8.85 -25.82
C PRO A 145 10.49 -10.35 -25.49
N SER A 146 11.13 -10.85 -24.42
CA SER A 146 10.98 -12.22 -23.91
C SER A 146 9.60 -12.52 -23.30
N ASP A 147 8.83 -11.50 -22.91
CA ASP A 147 7.52 -11.67 -22.27
C ASP A 147 6.37 -11.67 -23.30
N ILE A 148 6.69 -11.45 -24.58
CA ILE A 148 5.76 -11.64 -25.69
C ILE A 148 5.77 -13.14 -26.02
N PRO A 149 4.68 -13.89 -25.78
CA PRO A 149 4.65 -15.31 -26.10
C PRO A 149 4.93 -15.49 -27.60
N SER A 150 6.11 -16.04 -27.91
CA SER A 150 6.49 -16.43 -29.26
C SER A 150 5.39 -17.33 -29.83
N HIS A 151 4.94 -16.99 -31.04
CA HIS A 151 3.88 -17.68 -31.79
C HIS A 151 4.11 -19.20 -31.92
N LYS A 152 5.35 -19.69 -31.67
CA LYS A 152 5.68 -21.12 -31.66
C LYS A 152 5.15 -21.89 -30.44
N SER A 153 4.98 -21.26 -29.27
CA SER A 153 4.48 -21.95 -28.06
C SER A 153 2.98 -22.23 -28.09
N TYR A 154 2.21 -21.50 -28.91
CA TYR A 154 0.77 -21.75 -29.06
C TYR A 154 0.49 -22.98 -29.94
N SER A 155 1.28 -23.17 -31.01
CA SER A 155 1.16 -24.32 -31.91
C SER A 155 1.56 -25.64 -31.24
N GLN A 156 2.59 -25.60 -30.39
CA GLN A 156 3.09 -26.79 -29.69
C GLN A 156 2.10 -27.29 -28.61
N LYS A 157 1.47 -26.37 -27.86
CA LYS A 157 0.42 -26.73 -26.88
C LYS A 157 -0.87 -27.30 -27.52
N LEU A 158 -1.21 -26.86 -28.73
CA LEU A 158 -2.35 -27.40 -29.49
C LEU A 158 -2.08 -28.82 -30.02
N GLN A 159 -0.84 -29.11 -30.43
CA GLN A 159 -0.43 -30.47 -30.82
C GLN A 159 -0.40 -31.44 -29.63
N ASP A 160 0.13 -31.01 -28.49
CA ASP A 160 0.20 -31.85 -27.29
C ASP A 160 -1.19 -32.11 -26.67
N GLY A 161 -2.11 -31.14 -26.76
CA GLY A 161 -3.49 -31.28 -26.29
C GLY A 161 -4.34 -32.25 -27.13
N HIS A 162 -4.08 -32.35 -28.43
CA HIS A 162 -4.80 -33.30 -29.30
C HIS A 162 -4.26 -34.73 -29.20
N GLY A 163 -2.95 -34.93 -29.00
CA GLY A 163 -2.36 -36.26 -28.82
C GLY A 163 -2.74 -36.94 -27.50
N ALA A 164 -2.97 -36.16 -26.44
CA ALA A 164 -3.36 -36.69 -25.13
C ALA A 164 -4.83 -37.16 -25.08
N ARG A 165 -5.75 -36.52 -25.84
CA ARG A 165 -7.17 -36.94 -25.88
C ARG A 165 -7.39 -38.24 -26.64
N THR A 166 -6.61 -38.55 -27.67
CA THR A 166 -6.80 -39.76 -28.49
C THR A 166 -6.34 -41.04 -27.77
N LYS A 167 -5.39 -40.94 -26.82
CA LYS A 167 -4.93 -42.10 -26.03
C LYS A 167 -5.86 -42.48 -24.87
N ALA A 168 -6.80 -41.62 -24.48
CA ALA A 168 -7.73 -41.89 -23.38
C ALA A 168 -9.02 -42.63 -23.82
N ILE A 169 -9.25 -42.77 -25.14
CA ILE A 169 -10.47 -43.40 -25.70
C ILE A 169 -10.20 -44.86 -26.14
N ILE A 170 -8.95 -45.31 -26.13
CA ILE A 170 -8.57 -46.69 -26.44
C ILE A 170 -7.89 -47.30 -25.20
N ARG A 171 -8.67 -47.58 -24.16
CA ARG A 171 -8.36 -48.54 -23.10
C ARG A 171 -9.64 -49.00 -22.43
#